data_AF-A0A1D7YHV0-F1
#
_entry.id   AF-A0A1D7YHV0-F1
#
_cell.length_a   1.000
_cell.length_b   1.000
_cell.length_c   1.000
_cell.angle_alpha   90.00
_cell.angle_beta   90.00
_cell.angle_gamma   90.00
#
_symmetry.space_group_name_H-M   'P 1'
#
loop_
_entity.id
_entity.type
_entity.pdbx_description
1 polymer ?
#
loop_
_entity_poly.entity_id
_entity_poly.type
_entity_poly.pdbx_seq_one_letter_code
_entity_poly.pdbx_strand_id
1 'polypeptide(L)'
;MEIYRSSKRAAADAHEALVQALLAIGIPRRDLGWLAPRVAPDGRPMVAMGTWNADVVQKVAAHLMASPARVETAPDGCVVADHARVTQDE
;
A
#
# COMPACT_ATOMS: atom_id res chain seq x y z
N MET A 1 -9.32 -14.49 -16.30
CA MET A 1 -9.09 -15.12 -14.97
C MET A 1 -7.69 -14.83 -14.43
N GLU A 2 -6.67 -14.78 -15.29
CA GLU A 2 -5.28 -14.50 -14.92
C GLU A 2 -5.04 -13.09 -14.39
N ILE A 3 -5.58 -12.06 -15.05
CA ILE A 3 -5.48 -10.65 -14.62
C ILE A 3 -6.04 -10.46 -13.21
N TYR A 4 -7.21 -11.04 -12.91
CA TYR A 4 -7.81 -10.97 -11.57
C TYR A 4 -6.93 -11.64 -10.49
N ARG A 5 -6.26 -12.76 -10.82
CA ARG A 5 -5.32 -13.42 -9.89
C ARG A 5 -4.08 -12.55 -9.65
N SER A 6 -3.56 -11.91 -10.70
CA SER A 6 -2.44 -10.97 -10.60
C SER A 6 -2.81 -9.77 -9.72
N SER A 7 -3.94 -9.12 -9.96
CA SER A 7 -4.42 -8.00 -9.13
C SER A 7 -4.66 -8.41 -7.68
N LYS A 8 -5.22 -9.60 -7.43
CA LYS A 8 -5.40 -10.10 -6.06
C LYS A 8 -4.07 -10.26 -5.33
N ARG A 9 -3.02 -10.72 -6.02
CA ARG A 9 -1.69 -10.85 -5.44
C ARG A 9 -1.04 -9.49 -5.19
N ALA A 10 -1.09 -8.58 -6.16
CA ALA A 10 -0.59 -7.21 -5.98
C ALA A 10 -1.26 -6.50 -4.79
N ALA A 11 -2.57 -6.69 -4.60
CA ALA A 11 -3.28 -6.15 -3.44
C ALA A 11 -2.80 -6.76 -2.11
N ALA A 12 -2.52 -8.07 -2.08
CA ALA A 12 -2.00 -8.76 -0.90
C ALA A 12 -0.57 -8.32 -0.56
N ASP A 13 0.28 -8.17 -1.57
CA ASP A 13 1.67 -7.71 -1.39
C ASP A 13 1.69 -6.26 -0.87
N ALA A 14 0.85 -5.37 -1.44
CA ALA A 14 0.69 -4.01 -0.95
C ALA A 14 0.15 -3.94 0.48
N HIS A 15 -0.81 -4.81 0.82
CA HIS A 15 -1.34 -4.93 2.18
C HIS A 15 -0.23 -5.33 3.17
N GLU A 16 0.57 -6.35 2.84
CA GLU A 16 1.67 -6.79 3.72
C GLU A 16 2.73 -5.70 3.88
N ALA A 17 3.12 -5.04 2.78
CA ALA A 17 4.08 -3.93 2.82
C ALA A 17 3.58 -2.79 3.73
N LEU A 18 2.30 -2.42 3.64
CA LEU A 18 1.71 -1.42 4.53
C LEU A 18 1.72 -1.87 6.00
N VAL A 19 1.36 -3.12 6.28
CA VAL A 19 1.41 -3.68 7.63
C VAL A 19 2.82 -3.61 8.20
N GLN A 20 3.83 -4.03 7.44
CA GLN A 20 5.23 -3.99 7.86
C GLN A 20 5.70 -2.56 8.13
N ALA A 21 5.36 -1.60 7.26
CA ALA A 21 5.70 -0.19 7.46
C ALA A 21 5.04 0.37 8.73
N LEU A 22 3.77 0.09 8.96
CA LEU A 22 3.04 0.56 10.15
C LEU A 22 3.61 -0.05 11.45
N LEU A 23 4.02 -1.32 11.41
CA LEU A 23 4.71 -1.96 12.54
C LEU A 23 6.07 -1.31 12.79
N ALA A 24 6.84 -1.00 11.74
CA ALA A 24 8.16 -0.38 11.85
C ALA A 24 8.12 1.01 12.51
N ILE A 25 7.02 1.76 12.35
CA ILE A 25 6.81 3.06 13.00
C ILE A 25 6.15 2.94 14.39
N GLY A 26 5.94 1.72 14.88
CA GLY A 26 5.44 1.44 16.24
C GLY A 26 3.92 1.37 16.38
N ILE A 27 3.15 1.23 15.30
CA ILE A 27 1.71 0.94 15.41
C ILE A 27 1.54 -0.55 15.75
N PRO A 28 0.85 -0.90 16.85
CA PRO A 28 0.73 -2.29 17.24
C PRO A 28 -0.28 -3.04 16.34
N ARG A 29 -0.02 -4.34 16.10
CA ARG A 29 -0.80 -5.17 15.18
C ARG A 29 -2.31 -5.21 15.47
N ARG A 30 -2.71 -5.08 16.75
CA ARG A 30 -4.12 -5.01 17.17
C ARG A 30 -4.89 -3.84 16.55
N ASP A 31 -4.19 -2.75 16.24
CA ASP A 31 -4.79 -1.53 15.68
C ASP A 31 -4.85 -1.59 14.14
N LEU A 32 -4.28 -2.64 13.52
CA LEU A 32 -4.21 -2.84 12.06
C LEU A 32 -5.28 -3.79 11.51
N GLY A 33 -6.17 -4.33 12.36
CA GLY A 33 -7.11 -5.40 11.99
C GLY A 33 -8.14 -5.04 10.90
N TRP A 34 -8.26 -3.76 10.55
CA TRP A 34 -9.17 -3.26 9.51
C TRP A 34 -8.57 -3.24 8.11
N LEU A 35 -7.26 -3.45 7.99
CA LEU A 35 -6.59 -3.51 6.71
C LEU A 35 -6.99 -4.78 5.95
N ALA A 36 -7.37 -4.63 4.70
CA ALA A 36 -7.70 -5.78 3.86
C ALA A 36 -7.32 -5.56 2.40
N PRO A 37 -6.68 -6.53 1.73
CA PRO A 37 -6.51 -6.48 0.29
C PRO A 37 -7.86 -6.62 -0.42
N ARG A 38 -8.06 -5.81 -1.46
CA ARG A 38 -9.27 -5.77 -2.29
C ARG A 38 -8.88 -5.64 -3.76
N VAL A 39 -9.78 -6.06 -4.63
CA VAL A 39 -9.71 -5.78 -6.07
C VAL A 39 -10.98 -5.04 -6.44
N ALA A 40 -10.84 -3.86 -7.04
CA ALA A 40 -11.98 -3.07 -7.50
C ALA A 40 -12.71 -3.76 -8.67
N PRO A 41 -13.96 -3.36 -8.97
CA PRO A 41 -14.71 -3.90 -10.10
C PRO A 41 -14.00 -3.75 -11.45
N ASP A 42 -13.17 -2.71 -11.61
CA ASP A 42 -12.34 -2.46 -12.79
C ASP A 42 -11.05 -3.29 -12.83
N GLY A 43 -10.83 -4.16 -11.83
CA GLY A 43 -9.65 -5.02 -11.73
C GLY A 43 -8.46 -4.39 -11.01
N ARG A 44 -8.57 -3.15 -10.51
CA ARG A 44 -7.47 -2.45 -9.83
C ARG A 44 -7.17 -3.06 -8.45
N PRO A 45 -5.90 -3.37 -8.11
CA PRO A 45 -5.53 -3.79 -6.76
C PRO A 45 -5.66 -2.63 -5.77
N MET A 46 -6.19 -2.90 -4.57
CA MET A 46 -6.42 -1.90 -3.53
C MET A 46 -6.14 -2.48 -2.14
N VAL A 47 -5.82 -1.60 -1.19
CA VAL A 47 -5.84 -1.92 0.25
C VAL A 47 -6.94 -1.08 0.89
N ALA A 48 -7.97 -1.74 1.41
CA ALA A 48 -8.99 -1.07 2.21
C ALA A 48 -8.41 -0.75 3.59
N MET A 49 -8.45 0.53 3.99
CA MET A 49 -7.89 0.96 5.28
C MET A 49 -8.93 0.99 6.41
N GLY A 50 -10.20 1.19 6.11
CA GLY A 50 -11.25 1.29 7.13
C GLY A 50 -11.15 2.57 7.98
N THR A 51 -11.76 2.53 9.17
CA THR A 51 -11.65 3.62 10.16
C THR A 51 -10.50 3.34 11.11
N TRP A 52 -9.64 4.33 11.34
CA TRP A 52 -8.50 4.22 12.25
C TRP A 52 -8.70 5.06 13.51
N ASN A 53 -8.07 4.64 14.60
CA ASN A 53 -8.00 5.45 15.81
C ASN A 53 -7.21 6.73 15.54
N ALA A 54 -7.64 7.84 16.16
CA ALA A 54 -7.04 9.15 15.92
C ALA A 54 -5.55 9.22 16.28
N ASP A 55 -5.12 8.52 17.33
CA ASP A 55 -3.72 8.46 17.75
C ASP A 55 -2.82 7.71 16.74
N VAL A 56 -3.34 6.66 16.11
CA VAL A 56 -2.67 5.95 15.02
C VAL A 56 -2.47 6.88 13.84
N VAL A 57 -3.52 7.61 13.44
CA VAL A 57 -3.45 8.59 12.34
C VAL A 57 -2.42 9.68 12.64
N GLN A 58 -2.38 10.19 13.87
CA GLN A 58 -1.40 11.21 14.28
C GLN A 58 0.04 10.69 14.21
N LYS A 59 0.30 9.47 14.68
CA LYS A 59 1.64 8.84 14.60
C LYS A 59 2.09 8.66 13.16
N VAL A 60 1.20 8.17 12.30
CA VAL A 60 1.47 8.00 10.86
C VAL A 60 1.79 9.35 10.22
N ALA A 61 0.97 10.38 10.49
CA ALA A 61 1.19 11.72 9.98
C ALA A 61 2.54 12.30 10.44
N ALA A 62 2.88 12.17 11.73
CA ALA A 62 4.16 12.63 12.27
C ALA A 62 5.35 11.94 11.59
N HIS A 63 5.25 10.62 11.34
CA HIS A 63 6.30 9.88 10.65
C HIS A 63 6.47 10.34 9.20
N LEU A 64 5.37 10.50 8.46
CA LEU A 64 5.39 10.97 7.06
C LEU A 64 5.97 12.40 6.94
N MET A 65 5.68 13.27 7.90
CA MET A 65 6.26 14.63 7.94
C MET A 65 7.75 14.63 8.30
N ALA A 66 8.20 13.71 9.16
CA ALA A 66 9.59 13.59 9.55
C ALA A 66 10.48 12.93 8.48
N SER A 67 9.91 12.08 7.63
CA SER A 67 10.62 11.37 6.56
C SER A 67 9.77 11.34 5.28
N PRO A 68 9.88 12.36 4.42
CA PRO A 68 9.19 12.35 3.14
C PRO A 68 9.87 11.35 2.21
N ALA A 69 9.34 10.13 2.15
CA ALA A 69 9.70 9.17 1.12
C ALA A 69 9.33 9.77 -0.24
N ARG A 70 10.30 9.86 -1.16
CA ARG A 70 10.03 10.26 -2.54
C ARG A 70 9.43 9.07 -3.26
N VAL A 71 8.15 9.19 -3.63
CA VAL A 71 7.45 8.19 -4.44
C VAL A 71 7.30 8.76 -5.84
N GLU A 72 7.84 8.06 -6.84
CA GLU A 72 7.60 8.41 -8.24
C GLU A 72 6.18 7.99 -8.61
N THR A 73 5.42 8.93 -9.18
CA THR A 73 4.07 8.67 -9.68
C THR A 73 4.01 8.99 -11.17
N ALA A 74 3.32 8.15 -11.92
CA ALA A 74 2.94 8.43 -13.29
C ALA A 74 1.99 9.65 -13.35
N PRO A 75 1.78 10.26 -14.53
CA PRO A 75 0.92 11.44 -14.68
C PRO A 75 -0.54 11.22 -14.24
N ASP A 76 -1.00 9.97 -14.20
CA ASP A 76 -2.31 9.56 -13.72
C ASP A 76 -2.38 9.37 -12.18
N GLY A 77 -1.26 9.64 -11.48
CA GLY A 77 -1.13 9.52 -10.03
C GLY A 77 -0.84 8.10 -9.55
N CYS A 78 -0.69 7.11 -10.44
CA CYS A 78 -0.31 5.76 -10.04
C CYS A 78 1.16 5.72 -9.62
N VAL A 79 1.47 5.02 -8.53
CA VAL A 79 2.86 4.80 -8.11
C VAL A 79 3.58 3.98 -9.17
N VAL A 80 4.72 4.48 -9.64
CA VAL A 80 5.61 3.72 -10.52
C VAL A 80 6.29 2.67 -9.65
N ALA A 81 5.84 1.43 -9.73
CA ALA A 81 6.53 0.33 -9.08
C ALA A 81 7.93 0.17 -9.71
N ASP A 82 8.97 0.06 -8.88
CA ASP A 82 10.37 -0.14 -9.33
C ASP A 82 10.52 -1.37 -10.26
N HIS A 83 9.56 -2.31 -10.20
CA HIS A 83 9.49 -3.47 -11.09
C HIS A 83 9.22 -3.14 -12.57
N ALA A 84 8.85 -1.90 -12.93
CA ALA A 84 8.70 -1.49 -14.33
C ALA A 84 10.04 -1.34 -15.08
N ARG A 85 11.19 -1.36 -14.38
CA ARG A 85 12.52 -1.32 -15.01
C ARG A 85 13.08 -2.67 -15.45
N VAL A 86 12.38 -3.79 -15.20
CA VAL A 86 12.94 -5.14 -15.44
C VAL A 86 12.56 -5.74 -16.80
N THR A 87 11.69 -5.11 -17.61
CA THR A 87 11.29 -5.68 -18.92
C THR A 87 11.53 -4.75 -20.11
N GLN A 88 12.59 -3.94 -20.07
CA GLN A 88 13.03 -3.17 -21.25
C GLN A 88 14.53 -3.37 -21.51
N ASP A 89 14.97 -4.63 -21.53
CA ASP A 89 16.25 -5.05 -22.12
C ASP A 89 16.06 -6.47 -22.68
N GLU A 90 15.37 -6.57 -23.83
CA GLU A 90 15.53 -7.60 -24.86
C GLU A 90 15.22 -7.00 -26.23
#